data_AF-U1GU82-F1
#
_entry.id   AF-U1GU82-F1
#
_cell.length_a   1.000
_cell.length_b   1.000
_cell.length_c   1.000
_cell.angle_alpha   90.00
_cell.angle_beta   90.00
_cell.angle_gamma   90.00
#
_symmetry.space_group_name_H-M   'P 1'
#
loop_
_entity.id
_entity.type
_entity.pdbx_description
1 polymer ?
#
loop_
_entity_poly.entity_id
_entity_poly.type
_entity_poly.pdbx_seq_one_letter_code
_entity_poly.pdbx_strand_id
1 'polypeptide(L)'
;MIQTVKHNEQARQEYRFMSGFEMDAREQGIQQGLRQGIQQGKSLGLAEGSRQAKLETARILKQLGDSVKKIMQATGLTQEEVESIN
;
A
#
# COMPACT_ATOMS: atom_id res chain seq x y z
N MET A 1 -40.52 -25.91 32.92
CA MET A 1 -39.21 -25.57 33.52
C MET A 1 -38.04 -26.10 32.70
N ILE A 2 -37.92 -27.42 32.45
CA ILE A 2 -36.79 -28.02 31.70
C ILE A 2 -36.66 -27.50 30.26
N GLN A 3 -37.78 -27.35 29.53
CA GLN A 3 -37.76 -26.82 28.14
C GLN A 3 -37.26 -25.38 28.06
N THR A 4 -37.62 -24.55 29.05
CA THR A 4 -37.19 -23.14 29.14
C THR A 4 -35.68 -23.03 29.39
N VAL A 5 -35.11 -23.92 30.21
CA VAL A 5 -33.66 -23.98 30.46
C VAL A 5 -32.92 -24.40 29.19
N LYS A 6 -33.39 -25.44 28.49
CA LYS A 6 -32.78 -25.92 27.24
C LYS A 6 -32.75 -24.85 26.14
N HIS A 7 -33.84 -24.11 25.94
CA HIS A 7 -33.87 -23.03 24.95
C HIS A 7 -32.92 -21.89 25.30
N ASN A 8 -32.74 -21.58 26.59
CA ASN A 8 -31.78 -20.56 27.04
C ASN A 8 -30.33 -21.02 26.80
N GLU A 9 -30.03 -22.29 27.06
CA GLU A 9 -28.70 -22.86 26.79
C GLU A 9 -28.37 -22.90 25.29
N GLN A 10 -29.34 -23.27 24.44
CA GLN A 10 -29.19 -23.21 22.98
C GLN A 10 -28.93 -21.78 22.51
N ALA A 11 -29.73 -20.80 22.95
CA ALA A 11 -29.53 -19.39 22.60
C ALA A 11 -28.16 -18.87 23.06
N ARG A 12 -27.66 -19.29 24.22
CA ARG A 12 -26.30 -18.97 24.70
C ARG A 12 -25.21 -19.61 23.84
N GLN A 13 -25.41 -20.85 23.41
CA GLN A 13 -24.46 -21.56 22.55
C GLN A 13 -24.38 -20.90 21.16
N GLU A 14 -25.54 -20.57 20.57
CA GLU A 14 -25.63 -19.85 19.31
C GLU A 14 -24.99 -18.46 19.39
N TYR A 15 -25.25 -17.71 20.47
CA TYR A 15 -24.61 -16.41 20.69
C TYR A 15 -23.08 -16.52 20.79
N ARG A 16 -22.57 -17.50 21.53
CA ARG A 16 -21.12 -17.76 21.62
C ARG A 16 -20.52 -18.12 20.27
N PHE A 17 -21.18 -18.98 19.52
CA PHE A 17 -20.75 -19.35 18.18
C PHE A 17 -20.68 -18.11 17.28
N MET A 18 -21.78 -17.35 17.17
CA MET A 18 -21.83 -16.11 16.38
C MET A 18 -20.75 -15.10 16.82
N SER A 19 -20.53 -14.92 18.12
CA SER A 19 -19.48 -14.03 18.62
C SER A 19 -18.07 -14.45 18.19
N GLY A 20 -17.82 -15.76 18.07
CA GLY A 20 -16.55 -16.29 17.53
C GLY A 20 -16.38 -15.92 16.06
N PHE A 21 -17.41 -16.13 15.23
CA PHE A 21 -17.38 -15.74 13.82
C PHE A 21 -17.16 -14.24 13.63
N GLU A 22 -17.81 -13.41 14.44
CA GLU A 22 -17.62 -11.95 14.39
C GLU A 22 -16.20 -11.53 14.76
N MET A 23 -15.60 -12.18 15.77
CA MET A 23 -14.21 -11.93 16.14
C MET A 23 -13.25 -12.34 15.03
N ASP A 24 -13.40 -13.54 14.48
CA ASP A 24 -12.56 -14.05 13.38
C ASP A 24 -12.69 -13.18 12.13
N ALA A 25 -13.91 -12.80 11.75
CA ALA A 25 -14.16 -11.93 10.60
C ALA A 25 -13.52 -10.55 10.79
N ARG A 26 -13.59 -9.98 11.99
CA ARG A 26 -12.91 -8.71 12.30
C ARG A 26 -11.40 -8.83 12.25
N GLU A 27 -10.84 -9.89 12.84
CA GLU A 27 -9.39 -10.13 12.82
C GLU A 27 -8.90 -10.29 11.38
N GLN A 28 -9.58 -11.12 10.58
CA GLN A 28 -9.26 -11.29 9.16
C GLN A 28 -9.39 -9.99 8.39
N GLY A 29 -10.44 -9.20 8.64
CA GLY A 29 -10.62 -7.87 8.02
C GLY A 29 -9.46 -6.92 8.34
N ILE A 30 -9.03 -6.85 9.60
CA ILE A 30 -7.88 -6.04 10.01
C ILE A 30 -6.60 -6.53 9.35
N GLN A 31 -6.35 -7.84 9.36
CA GLN A 31 -5.15 -8.43 8.72
C GLN A 31 -5.12 -8.21 7.21
N GLN A 32 -6.26 -8.27 6.53
CA GLN A 32 -6.37 -7.99 5.10
C GLN A 32 -6.13 -6.50 4.83
N GLY A 33 -6.78 -5.61 5.60
CA GLY A 33 -6.59 -4.17 5.47
C GLY A 33 -5.13 -3.74 5.69
N LEU A 34 -4.47 -4.28 6.71
CA LEU A 34 -3.05 -4.03 6.98
C LEU A 34 -2.17 -4.50 5.82
N ARG A 35 -2.41 -5.72 5.30
CA ARG A 35 -1.65 -6.25 4.15
C ARG A 35 -1.83 -5.38 2.91
N GLN A 36 -3.05 -4.99 2.59
CA GLN A 36 -3.35 -4.10 1.47
C GLN A 36 -2.67 -2.73 1.64
N GLY A 37 -2.77 -2.14 2.83
CA GLY A 37 -2.15 -0.85 3.14
C GLY A 37 -0.62 -0.88 2.99
N ILE A 38 0.04 -1.92 3.52
CA ILE A 38 1.50 -2.10 3.38
C ILE A 38 1.88 -2.28 1.90
N GLN A 39 1.14 -3.09 1.15
CA GLN A 39 1.44 -3.34 -0.25
C GLN A 39 1.28 -2.07 -1.10
N GLN A 40 0.19 -1.33 -0.91
CA GLN A 40 -0.04 -0.06 -1.59
C GLN A 40 1.03 0.98 -1.22
N GLY A 41 1.31 1.15 0.08
CA GLY A 41 2.32 2.08 0.57
C GLY A 41 3.72 1.77 0.03
N LYS A 42 4.11 0.50 0.01
CA LYS A 42 5.39 0.07 -0.57
C LYS A 42 5.46 0.35 -2.07
N SER A 43 4.39 0.07 -2.81
CA SER A 43 4.35 0.32 -4.25
C SER A 43 4.46 1.82 -4.58
N LEU A 44 3.71 2.66 -3.86
CA LEU A 44 3.76 4.12 -4.04
C LEU A 44 5.14 4.67 -3.67
N GLY A 45 5.68 4.27 -2.51
CA GLY A 45 6.99 4.72 -2.06
C GLY A 45 8.13 4.31 -3.00
N LEU A 46 8.09 3.11 -3.57
CA LEU A 46 9.08 2.66 -4.57
C LEU A 46 8.97 3.46 -5.87
N ALA A 47 7.75 3.74 -6.34
CA ALA A 47 7.54 4.53 -7.57
C ALA A 47 7.99 5.99 -7.38
N GLU A 48 7.60 6.62 -6.28
CA GLU A 48 8.00 7.99 -5.95
C GLU A 48 9.52 8.09 -5.75
N GLY A 49 10.12 7.18 -4.97
CA GLY A 49 11.56 7.14 -4.76
C GLY A 49 12.34 6.91 -6.05
N SER A 50 11.88 5.98 -6.92
CA SER A 50 12.49 5.78 -8.23
C SER A 50 12.41 7.02 -9.11
N ARG A 51 11.31 7.79 -9.05
CA ARG A 51 11.15 9.02 -9.83
C ARG A 51 12.06 10.13 -9.29
N GLN A 52 12.11 10.29 -7.97
CA GLN A 52 12.99 11.26 -7.30
C GLN A 52 14.46 11.00 -7.65
N ALA A 53 14.93 9.76 -7.54
CA ALA A 53 16.29 9.40 -7.89
C ALA A 53 16.64 9.72 -9.36
N LYS A 54 15.71 9.51 -10.29
CA LYS A 54 15.89 9.89 -11.70
C LYS A 54 16.03 11.40 -11.87
N LEU A 55 15.19 12.19 -11.19
CA LEU A 55 15.23 13.66 -11.24
C LEU A 55 16.53 14.21 -10.62
N GLU A 56 16.97 13.65 -9.49
CA GLU A 56 18.25 14.02 -8.87
C GLU A 56 19.43 13.70 -9.78
N THR A 57 19.44 12.51 -10.38
CA THR A 57 20.46 12.10 -11.36
C THR A 57 20.47 13.06 -12.54
N ALA A 58 19.30 13.40 -13.11
CA ALA A 58 19.20 14.33 -14.23
C ALA A 58 19.70 15.74 -13.87
N ARG A 59 19.41 16.23 -12.66
CA ARG A 59 19.92 17.51 -12.16
C ARG A 59 21.44 17.52 -12.09
N ILE A 60 22.06 16.47 -11.54
CA ILE A 60 23.51 16.34 -11.46
C ILE A 60 24.12 16.35 -12.87
N LEU A 61 23.59 15.53 -13.79
CA LEU A 61 24.11 15.47 -15.16
C LEU A 61 23.99 16.83 -15.89
N LYS A 62 22.89 17.56 -15.66
CA LYS A 62 22.69 18.90 -16.22
C LYS A 62 23.71 19.89 -15.67
N GLN A 63 23.99 19.84 -14.37
CA GLN A 63 25.03 20.66 -13.72
C GLN A 63 26.44 20.34 -14.21
N LEU A 64 26.70 19.08 -14.59
CA LEU A 64 27.96 18.65 -15.20
C LEU A 64 28.08 19.06 -16.68
N GLY A 65 27.05 19.67 -17.27
CA GLY A 65 27.06 20.15 -18.66
C GLY A 65 26.73 19.08 -19.70
N ASP A 66 26.17 17.93 -19.29
CA ASP A 66 25.74 16.91 -20.24
C ASP A 66 24.55 17.37 -21.10
N SER A 67 24.50 16.89 -22.35
CA SER A 67 23.40 17.23 -23.26
C SER A 67 22.08 16.62 -22.81
N VAL A 68 20.97 17.33 -23.07
CA VAL A 68 19.60 16.86 -22.77
C VAL A 68 19.36 15.44 -23.28
N LYS A 69 19.82 15.13 -24.49
CA LYS A 69 19.71 13.79 -25.10
C LYS A 69 20.41 12.70 -24.29
N LYS A 70 21.60 12.98 -23.75
CA LYS A 70 22.35 12.02 -22.90
C LYS A 70 21.64 11.82 -21.56
N ILE A 71 21.10 12.89 -20.99
CA ILE A 71 20.37 12.85 -19.71
C ILE A 71 19.09 12.02 -19.85
N MET A 72 18.32 12.23 -20.92
CA MET A 72 17.13 11.43 -21.24
C MET A 72 17.50 9.94 -21.35
N GLN A 73 18.58 9.62 -22.06
CA GLN A 73 19.03 8.23 -22.22
C GLN A 73 19.46 7.59 -20.89
N ALA A 74 20.13 8.34 -20.01
CA ALA A 74 20.62 7.84 -18.73
C ALA A 74 19.51 7.67 -17.68
N THR A 75 18.49 8.53 -17.70
CA THR A 75 17.46 8.59 -16.65
C THR A 75 16.11 8.03 -17.07
N GLY A 76 15.86 7.93 -18.38
CA GLY A 76 14.57 7.56 -18.95
C GLY A 76 13.49 8.61 -18.74
N LEU A 77 13.86 9.85 -18.44
CA LEU A 77 12.94 11.00 -18.37
C LEU A 77 12.64 11.54 -19.76
N THR A 78 11.51 12.24 -19.90
CA THR A 78 11.18 12.92 -21.15
C THR A 78 12.03 14.17 -21.36
N GLN A 79 12.02 14.71 -22.58
CA GLN A 79 12.74 15.94 -22.87
C GLN A 79 12.23 17.10 -22.01
N GLU A 80 10.92 17.22 -21.88
CA GLU A 80 10.26 18.26 -21.09
C GLU A 80 10.64 18.17 -19.61
N GLU A 81 10.67 16.95 -19.07
CA GLU A 81 11.10 16.72 -17.68
C GLU A 81 12.54 17.18 -17.48
N VAL A 82 13.47 16.86 -18.39
CA VAL A 82 14.88 17.27 -18.30
C VAL A 82 15.07 18.77 -18.49
N GLU A 83 14.33 19.38 -19.41
CA GLU A 83 14.38 20.82 -19.67
C GLU A 83 13.84 21.63 -18.48
N SER A 84 12.79 21.13 -17.82
CA SER A 84 12.19 21.77 -16.63
C SER A 84 13.06 21.73 -15.37
N ILE A 85 14.11 20.90 -15.34
CA ILE A 85 15.06 20.85 -14.22
C ILE A 85 15.95 22.09 -14.27
N ASN A 86 15.77 23.02 -13.33
CA ASN A 86 16.67 24.18 -13.19
C ASN A 86 18.05 23.80 -12.66
#